data_AF-A0A8T5R9A1-F1
#
_entry.id   AF-A0A8T5R9A1-F1
#
_cell.length_a   1.000
_cell.length_b   1.000
_cell.length_c   1.000
_cell.angle_alpha   90.00
_cell.angle_beta   90.00
_cell.angle_gamma   90.00
#
_symmetry.space_group_name_H-M   'P 1'
#
loop_
_entity.id
_entity.type
_entity.pdbx_description
1 polymer ?
#
loop_
_entity_poly.entity_id
_entity_poly.type
_entity_poly.pdbx_seq_one_letter_code
_entity_poly.pdbx_strand_id
1 'polypeptide(L)'
;MSLFLKKNRFLQIFHNISKSKIRHRGPLILRLYGLLNELDYSNENRFILCNFIDQNSELFSLSRDIYEINNDVSLKQLFLFAYSKARINNLIPNLYSEYINSINAISQKIDTQSDLP
;
A
#
# COMPACT_ATOMS: atom_id res chain seq x y z
N MET A 1 -10.92 -4.49 20.91
CA MET A 1 -9.83 -5.36 20.40
C MET A 1 -8.51 -4.62 20.61
N SER A 2 -7.54 -5.17 21.34
CA SER A 2 -6.26 -4.48 21.57
C SER A 2 -5.51 -4.28 20.24
N LEU A 3 -4.70 -3.22 20.16
CA LEU A 3 -3.87 -2.92 18.99
C LEU A 3 -2.95 -4.10 18.63
N PHE A 4 -2.48 -4.82 19.65
CA PHE A 4 -1.67 -6.04 19.52
C PHE A 4 -2.41 -7.17 18.79
N LEU A 5 -3.68 -7.44 19.12
CA LEU A 5 -4.50 -8.45 18.44
C LEU A 5 -4.76 -8.10 16.97
N LYS A 6 -4.97 -6.81 16.68
CA LYS A 6 -5.10 -6.31 15.31
C LYS A 6 -3.80 -6.53 14.50
N LYS A 7 -2.64 -6.26 15.10
CA LYS A 7 -1.31 -6.46 14.49
C LYS A 7 -0.99 -7.94 14.22
N ASN A 8 -1.28 -8.86 15.12
CA ASN A 8 -1.05 -10.29 14.85
C ASN A 8 -1.96 -10.81 13.72
N ARG A 9 -3.20 -10.34 13.67
CA ARG A 9 -4.12 -10.66 12.57
C ARG A 9 -3.63 -10.11 11.23
N PHE A 10 -3.01 -8.92 11.22
CA PHE A 10 -2.37 -8.34 10.03
C PHE A 10 -1.30 -9.25 9.45
N LEU A 11 -0.33 -9.65 10.27
CA LEU A 11 0.80 -10.49 9.85
C LEU A 11 0.31 -11.84 9.30
N GLN A 12 -0.69 -12.44 9.93
CA GLN A 12 -1.32 -13.67 9.45
C GLN A 12 -2.01 -13.49 8.09
N ILE A 13 -2.81 -12.43 7.92
CA ILE A 13 -3.50 -12.16 6.65
C ILE A 13 -2.49 -11.86 5.54
N PHE A 14 -1.46 -11.06 5.84
CA PHE A 14 -0.41 -10.71 4.90
C PHE A 14 0.37 -11.95 4.42
N HIS A 15 0.81 -12.81 5.35
CA HIS A 15 1.53 -14.05 5.02
C HIS A 15 0.71 -15.00 4.13
N ASN A 16 -0.61 -15.01 4.33
CA ASN A 16 -1.50 -15.79 3.48
C ASN A 16 -1.63 -15.19 2.07
N ILE A 17 -1.66 -13.85 1.96
CA ILE A 17 -1.71 -13.15 0.67
C ILE A 17 -0.40 -13.37 -0.11
N SER A 18 0.75 -13.22 0.55
CA SER A 18 2.07 -13.32 -0.07
C SER A 18 2.37 -14.73 -0.63
N LYS A 19 1.80 -15.78 -0.03
CA LYS A 19 1.95 -17.18 -0.47
C LYS A 19 1.01 -17.60 -1.60
N SER A 20 -0.04 -16.82 -1.91
CA SER A 20 -1.01 -17.22 -2.94
C SER A 20 -0.40 -17.16 -4.34
N LYS A 21 -0.57 -18.20 -5.17
CA LYS A 21 -0.13 -18.17 -6.59
C LYS A 21 -0.88 -17.05 -7.30
N ILE A 22 -0.15 -16.00 -7.65
CA ILE A 22 -0.68 -14.66 -7.92
C ILE A 22 -1.36 -14.60 -9.29
N ARG A 23 -2.62 -15.06 -9.37
CA ARG A 23 -3.45 -14.93 -10.58
C ARG A 23 -4.27 -13.63 -10.61
N HIS A 24 -4.48 -12.98 -9.47
CA HIS A 24 -5.38 -11.83 -9.33
C HIS A 24 -4.79 -10.69 -8.48
N ARG A 25 -3.80 -9.96 -9.01
CA ARG A 25 -3.13 -8.84 -8.31
C ARG A 25 -4.06 -7.68 -7.96
N GLY A 26 -5.02 -7.34 -8.83
CA GLY A 26 -5.95 -6.23 -8.61
C GLY A 26 -6.77 -6.35 -7.31
N PRO A 27 -7.52 -7.45 -7.12
CA PRO A 27 -8.24 -7.70 -5.86
C PRO A 27 -7.34 -7.74 -4.63
N LEU A 28 -6.10 -8.23 -4.76
CA LEU A 28 -5.15 -8.26 -3.64
C LEU A 28 -4.70 -6.86 -3.24
N ILE A 29 -4.44 -5.95 -4.19
CA ILE A 29 -4.11 -4.55 -3.90
C ILE A 29 -5.23 -3.90 -3.06
N LEU A 30 -6.49 -4.08 -3.46
CA LEU A 30 -7.63 -3.54 -2.71
C LEU A 30 -7.70 -4.11 -1.28
N ARG A 31 -7.42 -5.41 -1.12
CA ARG A 31 -7.38 -6.05 0.20
C ARG A 31 -6.25 -5.51 1.07
N LEU A 32 -5.07 -5.29 0.51
CA LEU A 32 -3.92 -4.72 1.24
C LEU A 32 -4.20 -3.26 1.65
N TYR A 33 -4.74 -2.45 0.73
CA TYR A 33 -5.19 -1.10 1.02
C TYR A 33 -6.22 -1.05 2.17
N GLY A 34 -7.25 -1.90 2.10
CA GLY A 34 -8.28 -1.99 3.14
C GLY A 34 -7.70 -2.41 4.49
N LEU A 35 -6.82 -3.41 4.48
CA LEU A 35 -6.16 -3.92 5.67
C LEU A 35 -5.32 -2.86 6.38
N LEU A 36 -4.53 -2.07 5.65
CA LEU A 36 -3.77 -0.96 6.23
C LEU A 36 -4.70 0.08 6.88
N ASN A 37 -5.83 0.40 6.26
CA ASN A 37 -6.81 1.32 6.84
C ASN A 37 -7.45 0.77 8.14
N GLU A 38 -7.78 -0.52 8.20
CA GLU A 38 -8.35 -1.15 9.41
C GLU A 38 -7.41 -1.11 10.62
N LEU A 39 -6.11 -0.98 10.35
CA LEU A 39 -5.01 -0.96 11.31
C LEU A 39 -4.51 0.45 11.64
N ASP A 40 -5.17 1.47 11.11
CA ASP A 40 -4.79 2.88 11.27
C ASP A 40 -3.46 3.25 10.59
N TYR A 41 -3.02 2.47 9.60
CA TYR A 41 -1.85 2.74 8.75
C TYR A 41 -2.23 3.54 7.49
N SER A 42 -3.10 4.55 7.66
CA SER A 42 -3.60 5.37 6.56
C SER A 42 -2.50 6.26 5.94
N ASN A 43 -1.51 6.66 6.74
CA ASN A 43 -0.35 7.44 6.30
C ASN A 43 0.60 6.60 5.45
N GLU A 44 0.85 5.35 5.84
CA GLU A 44 1.63 4.40 5.05
C GLU A 44 0.94 4.10 3.72
N ASN A 45 -0.39 3.93 3.76
CA ASN A 45 -1.21 3.80 2.56
C ASN A 45 -1.01 4.99 1.60
N ARG A 46 -1.05 6.21 2.13
CA ARG A 46 -0.80 7.44 1.37
C ARG A 46 0.61 7.47 0.81
N PHE A 47 1.62 7.15 1.63
CA PHE A 47 3.02 7.11 1.22
C PHE A 47 3.26 6.12 0.07
N ILE A 48 2.73 4.89 0.17
CA ILE A 48 2.80 3.86 -0.88
C ILE A 48 2.24 4.42 -2.20
N LEU A 49 1.07 5.04 -2.14
CA LEU A 49 0.40 5.56 -3.33
C LEU A 49 1.16 6.74 -3.95
N CYS A 50 1.60 7.70 -3.13
CA CYS A 50 2.40 8.82 -3.61
C CYS A 50 3.71 8.35 -4.23
N ASN A 51 4.42 7.42 -3.60
CA ASN A 51 5.67 6.86 -4.12
C ASN A 51 5.46 6.18 -5.48
N PHE A 52 4.42 5.33 -5.60
CA PHE A 52 4.08 4.71 -6.88
C PHE A 52 3.73 5.76 -7.96
N ILE A 53 2.97 6.80 -7.60
CA ILE A 53 2.57 7.84 -8.53
C ILE A 53 3.79 8.65 -9.00
N ASP A 54 4.67 9.01 -8.08
CA ASP A 54 5.87 9.80 -8.34
C ASP A 54 6.86 9.08 -9.25
N GLN A 55 7.16 7.81 -8.95
CA GLN A 55 8.02 6.94 -9.77
C GLN A 55 7.53 6.78 -11.22
N ASN A 56 6.24 7.02 -11.47
CA ASN A 56 5.61 6.88 -12.78
C ASN A 56 5.03 8.22 -13.28
N SER A 57 5.47 9.34 -12.71
CA SER A 57 4.91 10.67 -12.93
C SER A 57 4.96 11.11 -14.40
N GLU A 58 6.07 10.84 -15.10
CA GLU A 58 6.23 11.11 -16.52
C GLU A 58 5.21 10.34 -17.36
N LEU A 59 5.06 9.05 -17.12
CA LEU A 59 4.10 8.18 -17.80
C LEU A 59 2.65 8.58 -17.48
N PHE A 60 2.41 9.11 -16.29
CA PHE A 60 1.09 9.57 -15.88
C PHE A 60 0.77 10.99 -16.35
N SER A 61 1.76 11.68 -16.92
CA SER A 61 1.71 13.07 -17.39
C SER A 61 1.25 14.02 -16.29
N LEU A 62 1.84 13.87 -15.10
CA LEU A 62 1.56 14.75 -13.97
C LEU A 62 2.19 16.12 -14.19
N SER A 63 1.37 17.16 -14.08
CA SER A 63 1.80 18.56 -14.22
C SER A 63 2.29 19.18 -12.90
N ARG A 64 2.08 18.49 -11.78
CA ARG A 64 2.45 18.93 -10.43
C ARG A 64 3.00 17.76 -9.63
N ASP A 65 3.91 18.06 -8.71
CA ASP A 65 4.47 17.10 -7.78
C ASP A 65 3.36 16.51 -6.90
N ILE A 66 3.28 15.18 -6.84
CA ILE A 66 2.26 14.49 -6.05
C ILE A 66 2.41 14.76 -4.56
N TYR A 67 3.64 14.92 -4.05
CA TYR A 67 3.90 15.18 -2.64
C TYR A 67 3.46 16.59 -2.22
N GLU A 68 3.47 17.56 -3.12
CA GLU A 68 2.93 18.90 -2.83
C GLU A 68 1.41 18.89 -2.70
N ILE A 69 0.73 18.16 -3.57
CA ILE A 69 -0.75 18.19 -3.67
C ILE A 69 -1.43 17.07 -2.88
N ASN A 70 -0.67 16.12 -2.31
CA ASN A 70 -1.28 14.93 -1.73
C ASN A 70 -2.27 15.28 -0.61
N ASN A 71 -1.98 16.29 0.21
CA ASN A 71 -2.84 16.66 1.33
C ASN A 71 -4.19 17.25 0.89
N ASP A 72 -4.28 17.74 -0.35
CA ASP A 72 -5.51 18.29 -0.92
C ASP A 72 -6.45 17.22 -1.47
N VAL A 73 -5.98 15.97 -1.57
CA VAL A 73 -6.77 14.84 -2.06
C VAL A 73 -6.99 13.80 -0.98
N SER A 74 -8.20 13.23 -0.97
CA SER A 74 -8.53 12.12 -0.07
C SER A 74 -7.72 10.88 -0.45
N LEU A 75 -7.45 10.03 0.55
CA LEU A 75 -6.75 8.77 0.34
C LEU A 75 -7.45 7.86 -0.69
N LYS A 76 -8.79 7.89 -0.73
CA LYS A 76 -9.58 7.14 -1.72
C LYS A 76 -9.37 7.66 -3.14
N GLN A 77 -9.27 8.98 -3.33
CA GLN A 77 -8.98 9.58 -4.62
C GLN A 77 -7.57 9.20 -5.10
N LEU A 78 -6.57 9.25 -4.21
CA LEU A 78 -5.22 8.76 -4.51
C LEU A 78 -5.22 7.30 -4.94
N PHE A 79 -5.93 6.43 -4.20
CA PHE A 79 -6.02 5.02 -4.53
C PHE A 79 -6.65 4.79 -5.91
N LEU A 80 -7.79 5.44 -6.19
CA LEU A 80 -8.48 5.30 -7.47
C LEU A 80 -7.61 5.80 -8.63
N PHE A 81 -6.93 6.93 -8.44
CA PHE A 81 -6.00 7.48 -9.42
C PHE A 81 -4.86 6.50 -9.72
N ALA A 82 -4.12 6.07 -8.69
CA ALA A 82 -3.00 5.14 -8.83
C ALA A 82 -3.44 3.82 -9.47
N TYR A 83 -4.53 3.24 -9.00
CA TYR A 83 -5.04 1.96 -9.52
C TYR A 83 -5.49 2.07 -10.98
N SER A 84 -6.20 3.15 -11.34
CA SER A 84 -6.64 3.38 -12.71
C SER A 84 -5.45 3.55 -13.66
N LYS A 85 -4.48 4.40 -13.28
CA LYS A 85 -3.25 4.62 -14.06
C LYS A 85 -2.42 3.34 -14.17
N ALA A 86 -2.34 2.55 -13.10
CA ALA A 86 -1.66 1.27 -13.11
C ALA A 86 -2.33 0.28 -14.07
N ARG A 87 -3.67 0.23 -14.11
CA ARG A 87 -4.40 -0.64 -15.03
C ARG A 87 -4.19 -0.24 -16.50
N ILE A 88 -4.31 1.05 -16.80
CA ILE A 88 -4.17 1.58 -18.17
C ILE A 88 -2.77 1.31 -18.72
N ASN A 89 -1.74 1.44 -17.87
CA ASN A 89 -0.34 1.31 -18.27
C ASN A 89 0.26 -0.08 -18.01
N ASN A 90 -0.55 -1.09 -17.67
CA ASN A 90 -0.09 -2.44 -17.31
C ASN A 90 0.89 -2.50 -16.11
N LEU A 91 0.84 -1.52 -15.20
CA LEU A 91 1.66 -1.40 -13.99
C LEU A 91 0.99 -1.95 -12.72
N ILE A 92 -0.11 -2.70 -12.84
CA ILE A 92 -0.69 -3.44 -11.70
C ILE A 92 0.35 -4.31 -10.96
N PRO A 93 1.30 -4.99 -11.65
CA PRO A 93 2.39 -5.68 -10.97
C PRO A 93 3.24 -4.75 -10.09
N ASN A 94 3.59 -3.56 -10.58
CA ASN A 94 4.41 -2.58 -9.88
C ASN A 94 3.71 -2.02 -8.65
N LEU A 95 2.44 -1.62 -8.79
CA LEU A 95 1.63 -1.15 -7.66
C LEU A 95 1.47 -2.25 -6.60
N TYR A 96 1.27 -3.50 -7.01
CA TYR A 96 1.25 -4.63 -6.08
C TYR A 96 2.59 -4.79 -5.35
N SER A 97 3.71 -4.71 -6.06
CA SER A 97 5.05 -4.80 -5.46
C SER A 97 5.30 -3.67 -4.45
N GLU A 98 4.89 -2.44 -4.74
CA GLU A 98 5.00 -1.30 -3.79
C GLU A 98 4.27 -1.59 -2.48
N TYR A 99 3.06 -2.14 -2.55
CA TYR A 99 2.31 -2.56 -1.38
C TYR A 99 3.01 -3.69 -0.61
N ILE A 100 3.49 -4.73 -1.30
CA ILE A 100 4.17 -5.86 -0.65
C ILE A 100 5.48 -5.40 0.03
N ASN A 101 6.29 -4.61 -0.66
CA ASN A 101 7.57 -4.12 -0.15
C ASN A 101 7.37 -3.25 1.09
N SER A 102 6.40 -2.35 1.04
CA SER A 102 6.10 -1.46 2.16
C SER A 102 5.54 -2.22 3.36
N ILE A 103 4.66 -3.20 3.12
CA ILE A 103 4.14 -4.04 4.21
C ILE A 103 5.23 -4.93 4.83
N ASN A 104 6.16 -5.45 4.02
CA ASN A 104 7.33 -6.17 4.54
C ASN A 104 8.18 -5.26 5.45
N ALA A 105 8.46 -4.03 5.02
CA ALA A 105 9.22 -3.07 5.81
C ALA A 105 8.50 -2.68 7.12
N ILE A 106 7.18 -2.47 7.06
CA ILE A 106 6.35 -2.22 8.26
C ILE A 106 6.43 -3.41 9.22
N SER A 107 6.32 -4.63 8.69
CA SER A 107 6.35 -5.86 9.50
C SER A 107 7.69 -6.04 10.20
N GLN A 108 8.82 -5.83 9.50
CA GLN A 108 10.15 -5.90 10.09
C GLN A 108 10.36 -4.84 11.18
N LYS A 109 9.85 -3.62 10.99
CA LYS A 109 9.89 -2.57 12.00
C LYS A 109 9.10 -2.95 13.26
N ILE A 110 7.97 -3.65 13.09
CA ILE A 110 7.15 -4.14 14.20
C ILE A 110 7.92 -5.21 14.99
N ASP A 111 8.50 -6.20 14.31
CA ASP A 111 9.25 -7.29 14.94
C ASP A 111 10.42 -6.74 15.78
N THR A 112 11.13 -5.74 15.25
CA THR A 112 12.26 -5.10 15.95
C THR A 112 11.82 -4.31 17.20
N GLN A 113 10.60 -3.76 17.22
CA GLN A 113 10.09 -2.99 18.36
C GLN A 113 9.52 -3.87 19.48
N SER A 114 9.08 -5.10 19.17
CA SER A 114 8.63 -6.07 20.18
C SER A 114 9.77 -6.75 20.95
N ASP A 115 11.00 -6.68 20.42
CA ASP A 115 12.20 -7.30 21.02
C ASP A 115 13.02 -6.33 21.89
N LEU A 116 12.54 -5.10 22.10
CA LEU A 116 13.16 -4.16 23.04
C LEU A 116 12.68 -4.46 24.48
N PRO A 117 13.61 -4.70 25.43
CA PRO A 117 13.29 -5.07 26.82
C PRO A 117 12.58 -3.96 27.61
#